data_AF-A0A925HZ12-F1
#
_entry.id   AF-A0A925HZ12-F1
#
_cell.length_a   1.000
_cell.length_b   1.000
_cell.length_c   1.000
_cell.angle_alpha   90.00
_cell.angle_beta   90.00
_cell.angle_gamma   90.00
#
_symmetry.space_group_name_H-M   'P 1'
#
loop_
_entity.id
_entity.type
_entity.pdbx_description
1 polymer ?
#
loop_
_entity_poly.entity_id
_entity_poly.type
_entity_poly.pdbx_seq_one_letter_code
_entity_poly.pdbx_strand_id
1 'polypeptide(L)'
;MTKPTDVRVLSVASTTELIKYRSPIKFGGRVVIDAMLLNVTLEVETRDGKRGQGFGSMPMGNVWAWPTDAISTEQSQAAMLEFARRLVKEVGEY
;
A
#
# COMPACT_ATOMS: atom_id res chain seq x y z
N MET A 1 5.17 -13.86 21.48
CA MET A 1 6.44 -14.09 20.77
C MET A 1 7.32 -15.02 21.58
N THR A 2 7.56 -16.25 21.11
CA THR A 2 8.32 -17.30 21.82
C THR A 2 9.63 -17.67 21.11
N LYS A 3 9.78 -17.42 19.81
CA LYS A 3 11.00 -17.76 19.06
C LYS A 3 12.00 -16.60 19.06
N PRO A 4 13.33 -16.87 19.02
CA PRO A 4 14.34 -15.80 18.85
C PRO A 4 14.16 -15.00 17.56
N THR A 5 13.61 -15.64 16.51
CA THR A 5 13.34 -15.03 15.20
C THR A 5 12.05 -14.22 15.14
N ASP A 6 11.24 -14.23 16.21
CA ASP A 6 10.05 -13.38 16.25
C ASP A 6 10.49 -11.91 16.25
N VAL A 7 9.75 -11.08 15.51
CA VAL A 7 10.07 -9.66 15.32
C VAL A 7 8.99 -8.75 15.88
N ARG A 8 9.39 -7.57 16.34
CA ARG A 8 8.50 -6.44 16.66
C ARG A 8 8.72 -5.31 15.66
N VAL A 9 7.68 -4.53 15.39
CA VAL A 9 7.78 -3.34 14.55
C VAL A 9 8.52 -2.24 15.33
N LEU A 10 9.46 -1.57 14.66
CA LEU A 10 10.14 -0.38 15.17
C LEU A 10 9.55 0.88 14.55
N SER A 11 9.34 0.84 13.24
CA SER A 11 8.82 1.95 12.47
C SER A 11 8.16 1.44 11.20
N VAL A 12 7.17 2.18 10.72
CA VAL A 12 6.56 1.97 9.41
C VAL A 12 6.33 3.34 8.77
N ALA A 13 6.70 3.44 7.51
CA ALA A 13 6.51 4.64 6.72
C ALA A 13 5.89 4.26 5.37
N SER A 14 5.06 5.14 4.83
CA SER A 14 4.47 4.96 3.50
C SER A 14 4.62 6.20 2.65
N THR A 15 4.86 6.00 1.36
CA THR A 15 4.86 7.06 0.34
C THR A 15 3.95 6.65 -0.81
N THR A 16 3.45 7.64 -1.54
CA THR A 16 2.67 7.43 -2.75
C THR A 16 3.44 7.91 -3.97
N GLU A 17 3.35 7.18 -5.06
CA GLU A 17 4.00 7.53 -6.32
C GLU A 17 2.99 7.42 -7.47
N LEU A 18 2.80 8.50 -8.21
CA LEU A 18 1.95 8.49 -9.40
C LEU A 18 2.79 8.20 -10.65
N ILE A 19 2.51 7.07 -11.30
CA ILE A 19 3.17 6.66 -12.52
C ILE A 19 2.21 6.82 -13.70
N LYS A 20 2.57 7.69 -14.65
CA LYS A 20 1.85 7.81 -15.92
C LYS A 20 2.21 6.63 -16.83
N TYR A 21 1.20 5.99 -17.42
CA TYR A 21 1.43 4.93 -18.39
C TYR A 21 1.95 5.49 -19.71
N ARG A 22 2.78 4.71 -20.40
CA ARG A 22 3.27 5.05 -21.74
C ARG A 22 2.15 5.09 -22.77
N SER A 23 1.15 4.22 -22.59
CA SER A 23 -0.06 4.13 -23.41
C SER A 23 -1.24 3.79 -22.50
N PRO A 24 -2.47 4.25 -22.83
CA PRO A 24 -3.65 3.86 -22.08
C PRO A 24 -3.85 2.33 -22.08
N ILE A 25 -4.19 1.77 -20.92
CA ILE A 25 -4.54 0.36 -20.79
C ILE A 25 -6.06 0.26 -20.74
N LYS A 26 -6.65 -0.62 -21.55
CA LYS A 26 -8.08 -0.93 -21.50
C LYS A 26 -8.29 -2.34 -20.96
N PHE A 27 -8.96 -2.46 -19.82
CA PHE A 27 -9.23 -3.76 -19.19
C PHE A 27 -10.56 -3.68 -18.42
N GLY A 28 -11.41 -4.70 -18.54
CA GLY A 28 -12.71 -4.73 -17.86
C GLY A 28 -13.64 -3.57 -18.22
N GLY A 29 -13.60 -3.10 -19.48
CA GLY A 29 -14.44 -1.99 -19.96
C GLY A 29 -13.94 -0.60 -19.58
N ARG A 30 -12.90 -0.47 -18.73
CA ARG A 30 -12.35 0.81 -18.30
C ARG A 30 -11.01 1.10 -18.97
N VAL A 31 -10.74 2.39 -19.16
CA VAL A 31 -9.46 2.90 -19.65
C VAL A 31 -8.74 3.55 -18.47
N VAL A 32 -7.50 3.14 -18.22
CA VAL A 32 -6.62 3.72 -17.21
C VAL A 32 -5.36 4.26 -17.87
N ILE A 33 -4.89 5.41 -17.40
CA ILE A 33 -3.76 6.14 -17.98
C ILE A 33 -2.61 6.34 -16.99
N ASP A 34 -2.82 5.98 -15.73
CA ASP A 34 -1.83 6.03 -14.66
C ASP A 34 -2.13 4.96 -13.60
N ALA A 35 -1.14 4.77 -12.72
CA ALA A 35 -1.26 4.02 -11.49
C ALA A 35 -0.69 4.82 -10.33
N MET A 36 -1.45 4.89 -9.23
CA MET A 36 -0.91 5.29 -7.93
C MET A 36 -0.30 4.07 -7.26
N LEU A 37 0.99 4.09 -6.97
CA LEU A 37 1.64 3.11 -6.11
C LEU A 37 1.59 3.58 -4.67
N LEU A 38 1.41 2.63 -3.75
CA LEU A 38 1.72 2.77 -2.34
C LEU A 38 3.00 1.98 -2.06
N ASN A 39 4.02 2.69 -1.59
CA ASN A 39 5.28 2.14 -1.16
C ASN A 39 5.32 2.15 0.37
N VAL A 40 5.73 1.05 1.00
CA VAL A 40 5.83 0.91 2.45
C VAL A 40 7.21 0.40 2.81
N THR A 41 7.85 1.11 3.74
CA THR A 41 9.10 0.68 4.38
C THR A 41 8.80 0.35 5.83
N LEU A 42 9.24 -0.82 6.29
CA LEU A 42 9.01 -1.29 7.65
C LEU A 42 10.32 -1.75 8.27
N GLU A 43 10.63 -1.24 9.45
CA GLU A 43 11.79 -1.66 10.24
C GLU A 43 11.33 -2.56 11.38
N VAL A 44 12.05 -3.66 11.56
CA VAL A 44 11.77 -4.63 12.61
C VAL A 44 13.00 -4.93 13.44
N GLU A 45 12.77 -5.43 14.65
CA GLU A 45 13.80 -5.97 15.53
C GLU A 45 13.40 -7.35 16.04
N THR A 46 14.33 -8.29 15.95
CA THR A 46 14.24 -9.61 16.58
C THR A 46 14.47 -9.53 18.08
N ARG A 47 14.17 -10.60 18.82
CA ARG A 47 14.35 -10.62 20.28
C ARG A 47 15.83 -10.55 20.72
N ASP A 48 16.76 -11.01 19.88
CA ASP A 48 18.20 -10.91 20.11
C ASP A 48 18.81 -9.59 19.60
N GLY A 49 17.96 -8.61 19.22
CA GLY A 49 18.36 -7.24 18.90
C GLY A 49 18.79 -7.01 17.45
N LYS A 50 18.72 -8.02 16.57
CA LYS A 50 19.04 -7.83 15.16
C LYS A 50 17.92 -7.05 14.48
N ARG A 51 18.31 -6.04 13.70
CA ARG A 51 17.40 -5.20 12.92
C ARG A 51 17.39 -5.56 11.46
N GLY A 52 16.24 -5.38 10.84
CA GLY A 52 16.04 -5.54 9.40
C GLY A 52 15.05 -4.52 8.89
N GLN A 53 15.24 -4.10 7.64
CA GLN A 53 14.30 -3.25 6.93
C GLN A 53 13.71 -4.02 5.74
N GLY A 54 12.39 -3.97 5.63
CA GLY A 54 11.64 -4.50 4.50
C GLY A 54 11.02 -3.37 3.68
N PHE A 55 10.86 -3.61 2.38
CA PHE A 55 10.15 -2.72 1.46
C PHE A 55 9.07 -3.51 0.72
N GLY A 56 7.88 -2.91 0.61
CA GLY A 56 6.77 -3.42 -0.19
C GLY A 56 6.20 -2.31 -1.08
N SER A 57 5.75 -2.67 -2.28
CA SER A 57 5.11 -1.74 -3.22
C SER A 57 3.90 -2.39 -3.84
N MET A 58 2.78 -1.65 -3.90
CA MET A 58 1.54 -2.14 -4.47
C MET A 58 0.81 -1.05 -5.28
N PRO A 59 0.34 -1.35 -6.50
CA PRO A 59 -0.58 -0.49 -7.22
C PRO A 59 -1.94 -0.41 -6.51
N MET A 60 -2.43 0.81 -6.30
CA MET A 60 -3.72 1.11 -5.70
C MET A 60 -4.83 0.99 -6.75
N GLY A 61 -5.07 -0.24 -7.18
CA GLY A 61 -5.92 -0.63 -8.30
C GLY A 61 -7.42 -0.52 -8.04
N ASN A 62 -7.91 0.65 -7.63
CA ASN A 62 -9.31 0.90 -7.24
C ASN A 62 -10.32 0.56 -8.34
N VAL A 63 -9.99 0.82 -9.61
CA VAL A 63 -10.83 0.51 -10.78
C VAL A 63 -11.16 -0.99 -10.85
N TRP A 64 -10.22 -1.86 -10.44
CA TRP A 64 -10.42 -3.30 -10.42
C TRP A 64 -11.04 -3.79 -9.11
N ALA A 65 -10.62 -3.22 -7.97
CA ALA A 65 -11.12 -3.61 -6.65
C ALA A 65 -12.58 -3.21 -6.42
N TRP A 66 -13.05 -2.12 -7.05
CA TRP A 66 -14.40 -1.57 -6.83
C TRP A 66 -15.08 -1.16 -8.14
N PRO A 67 -15.47 -2.12 -8.99
CA PRO A 67 -15.97 -1.80 -10.33
C PRO A 67 -17.44 -1.35 -10.31
N THR A 68 -17.67 -0.08 -10.00
CA THR A 68 -19.01 0.54 -10.00
C THR A 68 -19.03 1.86 -10.78
N ASP A 69 -20.20 2.24 -11.28
CA ASP A 69 -20.45 3.54 -11.91
C ASP A 69 -21.14 4.52 -10.93
N ALA A 70 -21.44 4.08 -9.71
CA ALA A 70 -22.11 4.88 -8.69
C ALA A 70 -21.20 5.91 -7.99
N ILE A 71 -19.88 5.71 -8.05
CA ILE A 71 -18.86 6.62 -7.50
C ILE A 71 -17.72 6.78 -8.49
N SER A 72 -17.02 7.90 -8.43
CA SER A 72 -15.92 8.17 -9.34
C SER A 72 -14.67 7.34 -9.01
N THR A 73 -13.79 7.19 -10.00
CA THR A 73 -12.47 6.56 -9.83
C THR A 73 -11.67 7.29 -8.76
N GLU A 74 -11.74 8.61 -8.69
CA GLU A 74 -11.02 9.44 -7.72
C GLU A 74 -11.54 9.18 -6.30
N GLN A 75 -12.86 9.09 -6.12
CA GLN A 75 -13.47 8.81 -4.81
C GLN A 75 -13.07 7.43 -4.29
N SER A 76 -13.14 6.40 -5.15
CA SER A 76 -12.74 5.04 -4.77
C SER A 76 -11.23 4.92 -4.52
N GLN A 77 -10.39 5.63 -5.28
CA GLN A 77 -8.94 5.69 -5.04
C GLN A 77 -8.61 6.39 -3.72
N ALA A 78 -9.25 7.52 -3.42
CA ALA A 78 -9.06 8.24 -2.16
C ALA A 78 -9.45 7.37 -0.96
N ALA A 79 -10.57 6.64 -1.05
CA ALA A 79 -10.99 5.71 -0.01
C ALA A 79 -9.97 4.57 0.21
N MET A 80 -9.42 4.02 -0.87
CA MET A 80 -8.39 2.97 -0.79
C MET A 80 -7.09 3.48 -0.16
N LEU A 81 -6.64 4.70 -0.51
CA LEU A 81 -5.47 5.32 0.08
C LEU A 81 -5.67 5.65 1.57
N GLU A 82 -6.86 6.11 1.96
CA GLU A 82 -7.19 6.37 3.36
C GLU A 82 -7.20 5.07 4.17
N PHE A 83 -7.75 3.99 3.63
CA PHE A 83 -7.68 2.67 4.27
C PHE A 83 -6.23 2.23 4.48
N ALA A 84 -5.38 2.37 3.47
CA ALA A 84 -3.96 2.05 3.59
C ALA A 84 -3.24 2.91 4.65
N ARG A 85 -3.53 4.21 4.70
CA ARG A 85 -2.96 5.12 5.71
C ARG A 85 -3.34 4.71 7.13
N ARG A 86 -4.58 4.24 7.33
CA ARG A 86 -5.06 3.73 8.62
C ARG A 86 -4.33 2.44 9.01
N LEU A 87 -4.13 1.52 8.07
CA LEU A 87 -3.35 0.30 8.31
C LEU A 87 -1.90 0.59 8.69
N VAL A 88 -1.25 1.53 8.00
CA VAL A 88 0.12 1.97 8.34
C VAL A 88 0.16 2.49 9.77
N LYS A 89 -0.80 3.32 10.17
CA LYS A 89 -0.88 3.81 11.55
C LYS A 89 -1.05 2.66 12.55
N GLU A 90 -1.99 1.76 12.30
CA GLU A 90 -2.30 0.64 13.21
C GLU A 90 -1.11 -0.31 13.36
N VAL A 91 -0.40 -0.61 12.27
CA VAL A 91 0.83 -1.43 12.30
C VAL A 91 1.96 -0.73 13.05
N GLY A 92 2.05 0.60 12.97
CA GLY A 92 3.05 1.38 13.72
C GLY A 92 2.80 1.44 15.23
N GLU A 93 1.59 1.12 15.68
CA GLU A 93 1.19 1.08 17.09
C GLU A 93 1.28 -0.35 17.69
N TYR A 94 1.60 -1.37 16.88
CA TYR A 94 1.67 -2.79 17.26
C TYR A 94 3.03 -3.21 17.84
#